data_AF-A0A3P3ZPU0-F1
#
_entry.id   AF-A0A3P3ZPU0-F1
#
_cell.length_a   1.000
_cell.length_b   1.000
_cell.length_c   1.000
_cell.angle_alpha   90.00
_cell.angle_beta   90.00
_cell.angle_gamma   90.00
#
_symmetry.space_group_name_H-M   'P 1'
#
loop_
_entity.id
_entity.type
_entity.pdbx_description
1 polymer ?
#
loop_
_entity_poly.entity_id
_entity_poly.type
_entity_poly.pdbx_seq_one_letter_code
_entity_poly.pdbx_strand_id
1 'polypeptide(L)'
;MSIGGHTVNHPILTSLPPAIARREIEQNHACLTRLLGSPPVLFAYPNGKFGQDYRQEHADMVREMGYSAALSTEPGIARGESDLFHLPRFTPWDRSLLRFSLRLSQNLWTHS
;
A
#
# COMPACT_ATOMS: atom_id res chain seq x y z
N MET A 1 17.66 1.92 0.48
CA MET A 1 16.49 1.91 1.39
C MET A 1 15.58 3.06 0.97
N SER A 2 14.28 2.84 0.85
CA SER A 2 13.30 3.88 0.50
C SER A 2 12.26 4.03 1.60
N ILE A 3 11.64 5.20 1.70
CA ILE A 3 10.58 5.51 2.66
C ILE A 3 9.33 5.91 1.84
N GLY A 4 8.20 5.28 2.17
CA GLY A 4 6.91 5.52 1.53
C GLY A 4 5.88 6.11 2.49
N GLY A 5 4.78 6.61 1.93
CA GLY A 5 3.67 7.14 2.70
C GLY A 5 2.82 6.05 3.37
N HIS A 6 2.22 6.39 4.52
CA HIS A 6 1.40 5.45 5.29
C HIS A 6 0.39 6.16 6.22
N THR A 7 -0.13 7.32 5.80
CA THR A 7 -0.93 8.26 6.63
C THR A 7 -0.17 8.82 7.83
N VAL A 8 -0.76 9.77 8.57
CA VAL A 8 -0.12 10.36 9.76
C VAL A 8 -0.40 9.49 10.98
N ASN A 9 -1.66 9.10 11.17
CA ASN A 9 -2.12 8.46 12.41
C ASN A 9 -2.54 6.99 12.26
N HIS A 10 -2.29 6.38 11.11
CA HIS A 10 -2.69 5.00 10.80
C HIS A 10 -4.21 4.71 11.01
N PRO A 11 -5.13 5.60 10.57
CA PRO A 11 -6.57 5.32 10.69
C PRO A 11 -7.02 4.32 9.63
N ILE A 12 -8.15 3.64 9.90
CA ILE A 12 -8.88 2.91 8.86
C ILE A 12 -9.55 3.96 7.96
N LEU A 13 -9.10 4.11 6.72
CA LEU A 13 -9.52 5.20 5.85
C LEU A 13 -11.03 5.19 5.56
N THR A 14 -11.63 4.01 5.40
CA THR A 14 -13.10 3.84 5.23
C THR A 14 -13.93 4.26 6.43
N SER A 15 -13.32 4.41 7.61
CA SER A 15 -13.99 4.89 8.83
C SER A 15 -14.00 6.42 8.94
N LEU A 16 -13.31 7.12 8.03
CA LEU A 16 -13.17 8.57 8.03
C LEU A 16 -14.06 9.25 6.98
N PRO A 17 -14.50 10.49 7.23
CA PRO A 17 -15.01 11.35 6.17
C PRO A 17 -13.95 11.59 5.09
N PRO A 18 -14.31 11.67 3.79
CA PRO A 18 -13.35 11.81 2.69
C PRO A 18 -12.37 12.98 2.85
N ALA A 19 -12.82 14.12 3.38
CA ALA A 19 -11.97 15.28 3.62
C ALA A 19 -10.89 15.02 4.70
N ILE A 20 -11.18 14.17 5.68
CA ILE A 20 -10.23 13.81 6.74
C ILE A 20 -9.25 12.76 6.22
N ALA A 21 -9.71 11.76 5.48
CA ALA A 21 -8.86 10.77 4.81
C ALA A 21 -7.85 11.45 3.87
N ARG A 22 -8.29 12.43 3.08
CA ARG A 22 -7.41 13.24 2.22
C ARG A 22 -6.35 13.98 3.02
N ARG A 23 -6.74 14.65 4.11
CA ARG A 23 -5.79 15.36 4.98
C ARG A 23 -4.74 14.43 5.59
N GLU A 24 -5.12 13.23 6.02
CA GLU A 24 -4.17 12.22 6.52
C GLU A 24 -3.12 11.84 5.47
N ILE A 25 -3.51 11.70 4.21
CA ILE A 25 -2.59 11.39 3.10
C ILE A 25 -1.71 12.60 2.77
N GLU A 26 -2.29 13.78 2.66
CA GLU A 26 -1.60 15.04 2.32
C GLU A 26 -0.56 15.43 3.38
N GLN A 27 -0.93 15.40 4.65
CA GLN A 27 -0.04 15.75 5.75
C GLN A 27 1.13 14.76 5.86
N ASN A 28 0.87 13.46 5.66
CA ASN A 28 1.91 12.45 5.60
C ASN A 28 2.87 12.72 4.44
N HIS A 29 2.36 12.96 3.23
CA HIS A 29 3.17 13.26 2.06
C HIS A 29 4.04 14.50 2.26
N ALA A 30 3.45 15.61 2.76
CA ALA A 30 4.17 16.85 3.01
C ALA A 30 5.24 16.69 4.10
N CYS A 31 4.92 15.98 5.18
CA CYS A 31 5.87 15.71 6.25
C CYS A 31 7.07 14.89 5.74
N LEU A 32 6.82 13.79 5.02
CA LEU A 32 7.87 12.97 4.44
C LEU A 32 8.70 13.74 3.41
N THR A 33 8.06 14.51 2.53
CA THR A 33 8.78 15.35 1.55
C THR A 33 9.77 16.28 2.23
N ARG A 34 9.36 16.95 3.32
CA ARG A 34 10.22 17.84 4.10
C ARG A 34 11.37 17.11 4.79
N LEU A 35 11.13 15.90 5.31
CA LEU A 35 12.15 15.11 6.01
C LEU A 35 13.15 14.46 5.06
N LEU A 36 12.70 14.02 3.88
CA LEU A 36 13.49 13.29 2.90
C LEU A 36 14.18 14.20 1.89
N GLY A 37 13.72 15.45 1.73
CA GLY A 37 14.18 16.36 0.68
C GLY A 37 13.59 16.05 -0.70
N SER A 38 12.79 14.99 -0.83
CA SER A 38 12.10 14.60 -2.05
C SER A 38 10.75 13.95 -1.72
N PRO A 39 9.74 14.05 -2.59
CA PRO A 39 8.45 13.39 -2.39
C PRO A 39 8.57 11.85 -2.31
N PRO A 40 7.85 11.18 -1.40
CA PRO A 40 7.76 9.72 -1.41
C PRO A 40 6.98 9.23 -2.64
N VAL A 41 7.47 8.17 -3.28
CA VAL A 41 6.87 7.65 -4.54
C VAL A 41 5.96 6.43 -4.34
N LEU A 42 6.02 5.78 -3.17
CA LEU A 42 5.19 4.64 -2.82
C LEU A 42 4.32 4.95 -1.61
N PHE A 43 3.12 4.39 -1.57
CA PHE A 43 2.20 4.47 -0.43
C PHE A 43 1.79 3.07 0.04
N ALA A 44 1.49 2.89 1.32
CA ALA A 44 0.83 1.68 1.84
C ALA A 44 -0.44 2.08 2.58
N TYR A 45 -1.54 1.38 2.34
CA TYR A 45 -2.78 1.65 3.08
C TYR A 45 -2.68 1.07 4.51
N PRO A 46 -3.12 1.79 5.55
CA PRO A 46 -3.27 1.24 6.90
C PRO A 46 -4.09 -0.04 6.87
N ASN A 47 -3.55 -1.12 7.46
CA ASN A 47 -4.04 -2.51 7.38
C ASN A 47 -4.17 -3.12 5.98
N GLY A 48 -4.64 -2.38 4.96
CA GLY A 48 -4.47 -2.70 3.55
C GLY A 48 -5.50 -3.61 2.91
N LYS A 49 -6.62 -3.95 3.57
CA LYS A 49 -7.70 -4.73 2.94
C LYS A 49 -8.60 -3.85 2.10
N PHE A 50 -8.79 -4.22 0.84
CA PHE A 50 -9.65 -3.46 -0.06
C PHE A 50 -11.13 -3.64 0.31
N GLY A 51 -11.93 -2.57 0.21
CA GLY A 51 -13.34 -2.55 0.61
C GLY A 51 -13.54 -2.38 2.12
N GLN A 52 -12.66 -2.95 2.95
CA GLN A 52 -12.69 -2.84 4.40
C GLN A 52 -11.88 -1.66 4.94
N ASP A 53 -10.60 -1.54 4.62
CA ASP A 53 -9.70 -0.54 5.21
C ASP A 53 -9.52 0.69 4.31
N TYR A 54 -9.63 0.49 3.00
CA TYR A 54 -9.61 1.54 1.98
C TYR A 54 -10.51 1.15 0.80
N ARG A 55 -10.72 2.08 -0.13
CA ARG A 55 -11.61 1.97 -1.31
C ARG A 55 -11.04 2.76 -2.47
N GLN A 56 -11.69 2.70 -3.64
CA GLN A 56 -11.26 3.41 -4.85
C GLN A 56 -11.01 4.91 -4.61
N GLU A 57 -11.90 5.58 -3.88
CA GLU A 57 -11.75 7.01 -3.56
C GLU A 57 -10.42 7.34 -2.85
N HIS A 58 -9.92 6.42 -2.02
CA HIS A 58 -8.64 6.58 -1.33
C HIS A 58 -7.46 6.34 -2.27
N ALA A 59 -7.59 5.38 -3.20
CA ALA A 59 -6.59 5.17 -4.24
C ALA A 59 -6.48 6.38 -5.17
N ASP A 60 -7.60 7.02 -5.48
CA ASP A 60 -7.64 8.25 -6.27
C ASP A 60 -6.97 9.41 -5.52
N MET A 61 -7.25 9.59 -4.22
CA MET A 61 -6.54 10.58 -3.37
C MET A 61 -5.01 10.36 -3.37
N VAL A 62 -4.56 9.10 -3.26
CA VAL A 62 -3.14 8.75 -3.29
C VAL A 62 -2.54 9.05 -4.66
N ARG A 63 -3.23 8.70 -5.76
CA ARG A 63 -2.79 9.01 -7.13
C ARG A 63 -2.66 10.51 -7.37
N GLU A 64 -3.68 11.28 -6.98
CA GLU A 64 -3.69 12.75 -7.10
C GLU A 64 -2.57 13.43 -6.31
N MET A 65 -2.11 12.80 -5.21
CA MET A 65 -1.00 13.31 -4.41
C MET A 65 0.37 13.12 -5.05
N GLY A 66 0.44 12.42 -6.18
CA GLY A 66 1.68 12.22 -6.95
C GLY A 66 2.45 10.95 -6.59
N TYR A 67 1.87 10.04 -5.80
CA TYR A 67 2.44 8.71 -5.61
C TYR A 67 2.39 7.92 -6.93
N SER A 68 3.42 7.11 -7.19
CA SER A 68 3.50 6.28 -8.40
C SER A 68 2.79 4.93 -8.25
N ALA A 69 2.70 4.42 -7.01
CA ALA A 69 2.01 3.17 -6.70
C ALA A 69 1.63 3.10 -5.20
N ALA A 70 0.66 2.24 -4.89
CA ALA A 70 0.19 1.97 -3.53
C ALA A 70 0.00 0.47 -3.28
N LEU A 71 0.43 0.02 -2.09
CA LEU A 71 0.42 -1.38 -1.69
C LEU A 71 -0.78 -1.70 -0.77
N SER A 72 -1.49 -2.77 -1.11
CA SER A 72 -2.54 -3.39 -0.29
C SER A 72 -1.97 -4.57 0.53
N THR A 73 -2.82 -5.27 1.28
CA THR A 73 -2.51 -6.58 1.88
C THR A 73 -3.33 -7.70 1.25
N GLU A 74 -3.97 -7.44 0.11
CA GLU A 74 -4.61 -8.50 -0.64
C GLU A 74 -3.53 -9.54 -1.02
N PRO A 75 -3.74 -10.83 -0.70
CA PRO A 75 -2.81 -11.87 -1.08
C PRO A 75 -2.65 -11.91 -2.60
N GLY A 76 -1.41 -12.00 -3.08
CA GLY A 76 -1.15 -12.20 -4.49
C GLY A 76 0.20 -11.68 -4.95
N ILE A 77 0.29 -11.42 -6.26
CA ILE A 77 1.53 -11.03 -6.95
C ILE A 77 1.24 -9.85 -7.84
N ALA A 78 2.06 -8.82 -7.72
CA ALA A 78 2.08 -7.71 -8.66
C ALA A 78 2.64 -8.16 -10.02
N ARG A 79 1.89 -7.93 -11.10
CA ARG A 79 2.26 -8.18 -12.49
C ARG A 79 2.24 -6.87 -13.28
N GLY A 80 2.72 -6.87 -14.52
CA GLY A 80 2.76 -5.67 -15.37
C GLY A 80 1.39 -5.04 -15.62
N GLU A 81 0.31 -5.83 -15.56
CA GLU A 81 -1.07 -5.37 -15.73
C GLU A 81 -1.80 -5.05 -14.41
N SER A 82 -1.13 -5.22 -13.26
CA SER A 82 -1.75 -4.92 -11.97
C SER A 82 -2.07 -3.43 -11.83
N ASP A 83 -3.19 -3.13 -11.18
CA ASP A 83 -3.48 -1.76 -10.78
C ASP A 83 -2.42 -1.28 -9.78
N LEU A 84 -1.64 -0.29 -10.20
CA LEU A 84 -0.52 0.28 -9.43
C LEU A 84 -0.97 0.83 -8.08
N PHE A 85 -2.24 1.16 -7.89
CA PHE A 85 -2.75 1.69 -6.61
C PHE A 85 -3.46 0.64 -5.74
N HIS A 86 -3.40 -0.63 -6.15
CA HIS A 86 -3.93 -1.78 -5.41
C HIS A 86 -2.94 -2.94 -5.39
N LEU A 87 -1.64 -2.67 -5.44
CA LEU A 87 -0.63 -3.72 -5.59
C LEU A 87 -0.71 -4.74 -4.45
N PRO A 88 -0.95 -6.03 -4.75
CA PRO A 88 -1.08 -7.06 -3.74
C PRO A 88 0.26 -7.32 -3.06
N ARG A 89 0.20 -7.83 -1.84
CA ARG A 89 1.39 -8.22 -1.08
C ARG A 89 1.28 -9.67 -0.64
N PHE A 90 2.44 -10.31 -0.60
CA PHE A 90 2.60 -11.65 -0.06
C PHE A 90 3.56 -11.57 1.13
N THR A 91 3.13 -12.07 2.29
CA THR A 91 3.97 -12.10 3.49
C THR A 91 4.23 -13.53 3.94
N PRO A 92 5.33 -14.14 3.49
CA PRO A 92 5.75 -15.44 3.99
C PRO A 92 6.48 -15.25 5.33
N TRP A 93 5.84 -15.63 6.42
CA TRP A 93 6.40 -15.53 7.78
C TRP A 93 7.32 -16.71 8.17
N ASP A 94 7.53 -17.67 7.26
CA ASP A 94 8.34 -18.85 7.52
C ASP A 94 9.83 -18.53 7.61
N ARG A 95 10.46 -18.92 8.72
CA ARG A 95 11.91 -18.77 8.96
C ARG A 95 12.77 -19.81 8.23
N SER A 96 12.17 -20.90 7.75
CA SER A 96 12.90 -21.94 7.01
C SER A 96 12.90 -21.61 5.53
N LEU A 97 14.09 -21.60 4.91
CA LEU A 97 14.25 -21.34 3.48
C LEU A 97 13.37 -22.28 2.64
N LEU A 98 13.30 -23.57 2.98
CA LEU A 98 12.48 -24.53 2.27
C LEU A 98 10.99 -24.17 2.33
N ARG A 99 10.47 -23.86 3.52
CA ARG A 99 9.05 -23.48 3.68
C ARG A 99 8.75 -22.14 3.02
N PHE A 100 9.66 -21.18 3.13
CA PHE A 100 9.58 -19.90 2.43
C PHE A 100 9.49 -20.12 0.91
N SER A 101 10.39 -20.92 0.33
CA SER A 101 10.42 -21.22 -1.10
C SER A 101 9.15 -21.94 -1.55
N LEU A 102 8.66 -22.92 -0.78
CA LEU A 102 7.42 -23.63 -1.09
C LEU A 102 6.22 -22.69 -1.09
N ARG A 103 6.09 -21.80 -0.10
CA ARG A 103 4.97 -20.83 -0.08
C ARG A 103 5.09 -19.78 -1.18
N LEU A 104 6.30 -19.36 -1.53
CA LEU A 104 6.51 -18.44 -2.65
C LEU A 104 6.06 -19.09 -3.97
N SER A 105 6.46 -20.33 -4.22
CA SER A 105 6.01 -21.11 -5.39
C SER A 105 4.49 -21.32 -5.40
N GLN A 106 3.89 -21.62 -4.24
CA GLN A 106 2.45 -21.76 -4.12
C GLN A 106 1.72 -20.43 -4.43
N ASN A 107 2.24 -19.29 -3.96
CA ASN A 107 1.68 -17.98 -4.26
C ASN A 107 1.77 -17.68 -5.77
N LEU A 108 2.90 -18.03 -6.41
CA LEU A 108 3.08 -17.96 -7.86
C LEU A 108 2.03 -18.75 -8.62
N TRP A 109 1.77 -19.99 -8.20
CA TRP A 109 0.83 -20.88 -8.89
C TRP A 109 -0.64 -20.51 -8.67
N THR A 110 -0.99 -20.03 -7.47
CA THR A 110 -2.38 -19.70 -7.11
C THR A 110 -2.86 -18.37 -7.69
N HIS A 111 -1.92 -17.47 -8.02
CA HIS A 111 -2.21 -16.14 -8.60
C HIS A 111 -1.56 -16.01 -9.99
N SER A 112 -1.51 -17.13 -10.72
CA SER A 112 -0.97 -17.26 -12.08
C SER A 112 -2.03 -17.25 -13.15
#